data_AF-A0A352MZN5-F1
#
_entry.id   AF-A0A352MZN5-F1
#
_cell.length_a   1.000
_cell.length_b   1.000
_cell.length_c   1.000
_cell.angle_alpha   90.00
_cell.angle_beta   90.00
_cell.angle_gamma   90.00
#
_symmetry.space_group_name_H-M   'P 1'
#
loop_
_entity.id
_entity.type
_entity.pdbx_description
1 polymer ?
#
loop_
_entity_poly.entity_id
_entity_poly.type
_entity_poly.pdbx_seq_one_letter_code
_entity_poly.pdbx_strand_id
1 'polypeptide(L)'
;MEFQIESPKKYFIEKSGFSWCGGHVYSHAMRIEPGEDLEFILYCDRLNLLAVLSQLQAAGGTGDGTVNGRIPVKIKNGRLRFTDGFLYSSPGQGGNIKLGNSQVLDTASAIQKQNAQMAIVVESLKDFKYDWVRLALNSENRKLNIVLDINGKPAKPLNFWINSEGEFYQTDEGSGLTAKFESILFTINFSLPINRMLRYGKDFNEMIKGEQK
;
A
#
# COMPACT_ATOMS: atom_id res chain seq x y z
N MET A 1 -1.96 -4.69 -25.74
CA MET A 1 -0.64 -4.06 -25.87
C MET A 1 -0.49 -3.70 -27.33
N GLU A 2 -0.22 -2.43 -27.62
CA GLU A 2 -0.02 -1.91 -28.98
C GLU A 2 1.42 -1.38 -29.06
N PHE A 3 2.17 -1.80 -30.08
CA PHE A 3 3.58 -1.46 -30.24
C PHE A 3 3.97 -1.26 -31.71
N GLN A 4 4.98 -0.43 -31.94
CA GLN A 4 5.62 -0.19 -33.22
C GLN A 4 7.14 -0.34 -33.09
N ILE A 5 7.76 -1.00 -34.06
CA ILE A 5 9.22 -1.09 -34.17
C ILE A 5 9.70 0.11 -35.00
N GLU A 6 10.32 1.10 -34.37
CA GLU A 6 10.88 2.29 -35.05
C GLU A 6 12.21 1.94 -35.74
N SER A 7 12.99 1.02 -35.15
CA SER A 7 14.20 0.43 -35.73
C SER A 7 14.52 -0.90 -35.01
N PRO A 8 15.48 -1.73 -35.47
CA PRO A 8 15.82 -3.01 -34.80
C PRO A 8 16.22 -2.88 -33.33
N LYS A 9 16.48 -1.65 -32.86
CA LYS A 9 16.85 -1.32 -31.48
C LYS A 9 15.98 -0.24 -30.86
N LYS A 10 14.91 0.23 -31.49
CA LYS A 10 14.02 1.25 -30.91
C LYS A 10 12.60 0.75 -30.96
N TYR A 11 12.02 0.56 -29.78
CA TYR A 11 10.66 0.09 -29.63
C TYR A 11 9.82 1.23 -29.10
N PHE A 12 8.72 1.51 -29.80
CA PHE A 12 7.68 2.42 -29.33
C PHE A 12 6.51 1.58 -28.85
N ILE A 13 6.22 1.66 -27.56
CA ILE A 13 5.02 1.06 -26.98
C ILE A 13 4.00 2.18 -26.92
N GLU A 14 2.86 2.04 -27.60
CA GLU A 14 1.81 3.05 -27.65
C GLU A 14 0.95 3.02 -26.39
N LYS A 15 0.59 1.82 -25.96
CA LYS A 15 -0.20 1.58 -24.76
C LYS A 15 0.11 0.20 -24.19
N SER A 16 0.40 0.18 -22.89
CA SER A 16 0.49 -1.06 -22.11
C SER A 16 -0.58 -1.03 -21.02
N GLY A 17 -1.15 -2.19 -20.72
CA GLY A 17 -2.18 -2.31 -19.71
C GLY A 17 -2.34 -3.74 -19.24
N PHE A 18 -2.55 -3.92 -17.94
CA PHE A 18 -2.69 -5.22 -17.30
C PHE A 18 -3.58 -5.12 -16.06
N SER A 19 -4.13 -6.25 -15.63
CA SER A 19 -4.88 -6.33 -14.37
C SER A 19 -3.91 -6.58 -13.22
N TRP A 20 -4.09 -5.86 -12.12
CA TRP A 20 -3.27 -6.02 -10.92
C TRP A 20 -4.08 -5.66 -9.68
N CYS A 21 -3.92 -6.41 -8.58
CA CYS A 21 -4.61 -6.16 -7.31
C CYS A 21 -6.13 -5.92 -7.47
N GLY A 22 -6.80 -6.65 -8.37
CA GLY A 22 -8.25 -6.52 -8.62
C GLY A 22 -8.68 -5.29 -9.42
N GLY A 23 -7.75 -4.43 -9.81
CA GLY A 23 -8.01 -3.27 -10.68
C GLY A 23 -7.21 -3.32 -11.98
N HIS A 24 -7.03 -2.16 -12.59
CA HIS A 24 -6.31 -2.00 -13.85
C HIS A 24 -5.10 -1.07 -13.69
N VAL A 25 -3.99 -1.45 -14.30
CA VAL A 25 -2.79 -0.64 -14.39
C VAL A 25 -2.46 -0.45 -15.86
N TYR A 26 -2.16 0.79 -16.25
CA TYR A 26 -1.79 1.09 -17.63
C TYR A 26 -0.69 2.15 -17.70
N SER A 27 0.07 2.15 -18.80
CA SER A 27 0.99 3.22 -19.14
C SER A 27 0.57 3.85 -20.47
N HIS A 28 0.84 5.14 -20.61
CA HIS A 28 0.84 5.79 -21.92
C HIS A 28 2.10 5.41 -22.70
N ALA A 29 2.24 6.02 -23.86
CA ALA A 29 3.31 5.71 -24.79
C ALA A 29 4.70 5.90 -24.19
N MET A 30 5.60 4.96 -24.45
CA MET A 30 6.98 4.97 -23.97
C MET A 30 7.93 4.45 -25.06
N ARG A 31 9.12 5.04 -25.15
CA ARG A 31 10.21 4.54 -25.99
C ARG A 31 11.19 3.72 -25.17
N ILE A 32 11.58 2.58 -25.72
CA ILE A 32 12.61 1.74 -25.17
C ILE A 32 13.80 1.77 -26.13
N GLU A 33 14.91 2.33 -25.65
CA GLU A 33 16.18 2.39 -26.37
C GLU A 33 17.28 1.67 -25.55
N PRO A 34 17.99 0.69 -26.12
CA PRO A 34 19.09 0.00 -25.45
C PRO A 34 20.18 0.97 -25.01
N GLY A 35 20.50 0.94 -23.72
CA GLY A 35 21.52 1.80 -23.12
C GLY A 35 21.01 3.13 -22.59
N GLU A 36 19.74 3.47 -22.80
CA GLU A 36 19.12 4.68 -22.25
C GLU A 36 18.34 4.41 -20.94
N ASP A 37 18.18 5.46 -20.14
CA ASP A 37 17.31 5.43 -18.98
C ASP A 37 15.85 5.29 -19.44
N LEU A 38 15.11 4.35 -18.86
CA LEU A 38 13.69 4.17 -19.15
C LEU A 38 12.84 4.86 -18.08
N GLU A 39 11.98 5.78 -18.48
CA GLU A 39 11.06 6.49 -17.59
C GLU A 39 9.63 6.37 -18.11
N PHE A 40 8.70 6.00 -17.23
CA PHE A 40 7.29 5.89 -17.56
C PHE A 40 6.43 6.05 -16.31
N ILE A 41 5.13 6.29 -16.49
CA ILE A 41 4.16 6.41 -15.42
C ILE A 41 3.17 5.26 -15.53
N LEU A 42 3.00 4.53 -14.43
CA LEU A 42 1.90 3.58 -14.26
C LEU A 42 0.70 4.32 -13.68
N TYR A 43 -0.42 4.30 -14.37
CA TYR A 43 -1.70 4.81 -13.89
C TYR A 43 -2.49 3.64 -13.31
N CYS A 44 -2.98 3.83 -12.09
CA CYS A 44 -3.64 2.80 -11.31
C CYS A 44 -5.11 3.17 -11.14
N ASP A 45 -6.00 2.26 -11.54
CA ASP A 45 -7.45 2.44 -11.51
C ASP A 45 -8.10 1.29 -10.72
N ARG A 46 -8.84 1.67 -9.67
CA ARG A 46 -9.59 0.80 -8.75
C ARG A 46 -8.82 -0.41 -8.24
N LEU A 47 -7.56 -0.22 -7.84
CA LEU A 47 -6.80 -1.29 -7.20
C LEU A 47 -7.38 -1.57 -5.82
N ASN A 48 -7.61 -2.83 -5.45
CA ASN A 48 -7.98 -3.18 -4.08
C ASN A 48 -6.83 -2.85 -3.13
N LEU A 49 -7.11 -2.07 -2.09
CA LEU A 49 -6.11 -1.55 -1.16
C LEU A 49 -5.35 -2.66 -0.42
N LEU A 50 -6.07 -3.67 0.09
CA LEU A 50 -5.43 -4.77 0.82
C LEU A 50 -4.54 -5.61 -0.08
N ALA A 51 -4.99 -5.87 -1.31
CA ALA A 51 -4.18 -6.58 -2.30
C ALA A 51 -2.87 -5.82 -2.58
N VAL A 52 -2.93 -4.48 -2.72
CA VAL A 52 -1.72 -3.65 -2.87
C VAL A 52 -0.80 -3.78 -1.65
N LEU A 53 -1.32 -3.59 -0.43
CA LEU A 53 -0.53 -3.70 0.80
C LEU A 53 0.08 -5.11 0.98
N SER A 54 -0.63 -6.15 0.56
CA SER A 54 -0.16 -7.55 0.60
C SER A 54 0.95 -7.83 -0.41
N GLN A 55 0.83 -7.32 -1.65
CA GLN A 55 1.90 -7.44 -2.65
C GLN A 55 3.18 -6.72 -2.20
N LEU A 56 3.02 -5.61 -1.48
CA LEU A 56 4.13 -4.89 -0.86
C LEU A 56 4.62 -5.55 0.44
N GLN A 57 4.01 -6.64 0.91
CA GLN A 57 4.30 -7.27 2.21
C GLN A 57 4.19 -6.31 3.40
N ALA A 58 3.52 -5.17 3.22
CA ALA A 58 3.27 -4.22 4.28
C ALA A 58 2.19 -4.76 5.20
N ALA A 59 1.08 -5.24 4.64
CA ALA A 59 -0.04 -5.74 5.42
C ALA A 59 -0.80 -6.88 4.71
N GLY A 60 -1.19 -7.90 5.48
CA GLY A 60 -2.12 -8.95 5.06
C GLY A 60 -3.49 -8.73 5.70
N GLY A 61 -4.57 -9.19 5.06
CA GLY A 61 -5.91 -8.99 5.61
C GLY A 61 -7.03 -9.15 4.60
N THR A 62 -8.21 -8.66 5.00
CA THR A 62 -9.39 -8.56 4.13
C THR A 62 -9.89 -7.13 4.11
N GLY A 63 -10.41 -6.70 2.96
CA GLY A 63 -10.97 -5.36 2.79
C GLY A 63 -11.46 -5.14 1.37
N ASP A 64 -12.44 -4.25 1.24
CA ASP A 64 -13.22 -4.04 0.03
C ASP A 64 -12.83 -2.77 -0.73
N GLY A 65 -12.25 -1.79 -0.05
CA GLY A 65 -12.06 -0.51 -0.69
C GLY A 65 -10.86 -0.43 -1.64
N THR A 66 -10.94 0.57 -2.51
CA THR A 66 -10.08 0.70 -3.68
C THR A 66 -9.27 1.99 -3.66
N VAL A 67 -8.10 1.97 -4.30
CA VAL A 67 -7.24 3.13 -4.50
C VAL A 67 -6.90 3.36 -5.96
N ASN A 68 -6.67 4.63 -6.29
CA ASN A 68 -6.36 5.12 -7.63
C ASN A 68 -5.17 6.07 -7.55
N GLY A 69 -4.41 6.19 -8.63
CA GLY A 69 -3.33 7.19 -8.68
C GLY A 69 -2.31 6.89 -9.74
N ARG A 70 -1.06 7.26 -9.47
CA ARG A 70 0.04 7.08 -10.40
C ARG A 70 1.33 6.73 -9.70
N ILE A 71 2.12 5.90 -10.35
CA ILE A 71 3.42 5.45 -9.87
C ILE A 71 4.43 5.74 -10.98
N PRO A 72 5.18 6.86 -10.88
CA PRO A 72 6.30 7.11 -11.78
C PRO A 72 7.44 6.12 -11.53
N VAL A 73 7.95 5.55 -12.61
CA VAL A 73 8.97 4.50 -12.61
C VAL A 73 10.15 4.95 -13.44
N LYS A 74 11.36 4.79 -12.89
CA LYS A 74 12.63 4.99 -13.58
C LYS A 74 13.49 3.74 -13.50
N ILE A 75 14.01 3.29 -14.63
CA ILE A 75 14.98 2.20 -14.73
C ILE A 75 16.27 2.76 -15.33
N LYS A 76 17.32 2.79 -14.51
CA LYS A 76 18.65 3.27 -14.91
C LYS A 76 19.71 2.24 -14.59
N ASN A 77 20.49 1.80 -15.58
CA ASN A 77 21.52 0.77 -15.41
C ASN A 77 20.97 -0.51 -14.72
N GLY A 78 19.78 -0.94 -15.13
CA GLY A 78 19.06 -2.08 -14.54
C GLY A 78 18.53 -1.85 -13.11
N ARG A 79 18.59 -0.62 -12.59
CA ARG A 79 18.08 -0.27 -11.25
C ARG A 79 16.74 0.42 -11.35
N LEU A 80 15.73 -0.23 -10.78
CA LEU A 80 14.39 0.31 -10.61
C LEU A 80 14.34 1.35 -9.49
N ARG A 81 13.64 2.46 -9.74
CA ARG A 81 13.28 3.49 -8.78
C ARG A 81 11.86 3.96 -9.02
N PHE A 82 11.21 4.31 -7.92
CA PHE A 82 9.91 4.96 -7.88
C PHE A 82 10.10 6.37 -7.33
N THR A 83 9.46 7.37 -7.92
CA THR A 83 9.61 8.77 -7.51
C THR A 83 8.24 9.41 -7.42
N ASP A 84 7.89 9.97 -6.26
CA ASP A 84 6.62 10.68 -6.02
C ASP A 84 5.37 9.89 -6.48
N GLY A 85 5.39 8.56 -6.27
CA GLY A 85 4.23 7.72 -6.51
C GLY A 85 3.17 7.95 -5.44
N PHE A 86 1.90 7.90 -5.84
CA PHE A 86 0.80 7.99 -4.90
C PHE A 86 -0.41 7.18 -5.33
N LEU A 87 -1.16 6.72 -4.33
CA LEU A 87 -2.49 6.13 -4.47
C LEU A 87 -3.42 6.72 -3.41
N TYR A 88 -4.65 7.05 -3.79
CA TYR A 88 -5.68 7.58 -2.91
C TYR A 88 -6.94 6.74 -3.01
N SER A 89 -7.65 6.55 -1.90
CA SER A 89 -9.03 6.09 -1.96
C SER A 89 -9.87 7.09 -2.76
N SER A 90 -10.89 6.61 -3.46
CA SER A 90 -11.84 7.50 -4.13
C SER A 90 -12.50 8.43 -3.09
N PRO A 91 -12.60 9.75 -3.34
CA PRO A 91 -13.26 10.66 -2.41
C PRO A 91 -14.68 10.21 -2.06
N GLY A 92 -15.02 10.23 -0.77
CA GLY A 92 -16.31 9.76 -0.26
C GLY A 92 -16.51 8.23 -0.28
N GLN A 93 -15.51 7.46 -0.73
CA GLN A 93 -15.53 6.00 -0.63
C GLN A 93 -14.59 5.54 0.47
N GLY A 94 -15.17 5.38 1.66
CA GLY A 94 -14.54 4.64 2.74
C GLY A 94 -14.53 3.13 2.46
N GLY A 95 -14.04 2.37 3.42
CA GLY A 95 -14.04 0.91 3.34
C GLY A 95 -13.72 0.30 4.68
N ASN A 96 -13.65 -1.02 4.71
CA ASN A 96 -13.18 -1.73 5.90
C ASN A 96 -11.84 -2.41 5.62
N ILE A 97 -10.95 -2.34 6.60
CA ILE A 97 -9.68 -3.07 6.60
C ILE A 97 -9.62 -3.91 7.86
N LYS A 98 -9.44 -5.21 7.69
CA LYS A 98 -9.13 -6.12 8.77
C LYS A 98 -7.73 -6.63 8.57
N LEU A 99 -6.76 -6.08 9.32
CA LEU A 99 -5.40 -6.58 9.28
C LEU A 99 -5.34 -7.93 9.99
N GLY A 100 -4.83 -8.94 9.28
CA GLY A 100 -4.41 -10.21 9.88
C GLY A 100 -2.96 -10.13 10.35
N ASN A 101 -2.35 -11.30 10.60
CA ASN A 101 -0.92 -11.41 10.89
C ASN A 101 -0.12 -10.68 9.80
N SER A 102 0.54 -9.59 10.19
CA SER A 102 1.19 -8.66 9.28
C SER A 102 2.36 -8.00 9.96
N GLN A 103 3.34 -7.58 9.16
CA GLN A 103 4.51 -6.87 9.66
C GLN A 103 4.11 -5.56 10.38
N VAL A 104 3.00 -4.93 9.98
CA VAL A 104 2.40 -3.78 10.69
C VAL A 104 2.03 -4.17 12.11
N LEU A 105 1.23 -5.23 12.29
CA LEU A 105 0.80 -5.68 13.61
C LEU A 105 1.97 -6.21 14.43
N ASP A 106 2.93 -6.90 13.83
CA ASP A 106 4.12 -7.40 14.54
C ASP A 106 4.98 -6.25 15.09
N THR A 107 5.22 -5.23 14.25
CA THR A 107 5.98 -4.04 14.65
C THR A 107 5.22 -3.26 15.73
N ALA A 108 3.92 -3.04 15.52
CA ALA A 108 3.10 -2.32 16.48
C ALA A 108 2.97 -3.07 17.83
N SER A 109 2.85 -4.40 17.80
CA SER A 109 2.77 -5.25 19.00
C SER A 109 4.10 -5.33 19.77
N ALA A 110 5.24 -5.26 19.07
CA ALA A 110 6.54 -5.19 19.73
C ALA A 110 6.70 -3.87 20.52
N ILE A 111 6.14 -2.78 20.01
CA ILE A 111 6.18 -1.45 20.66
C ILE A 111 5.06 -1.31 21.70
N GLN A 112 3.92 -1.99 21.53
CA GLN A 112 2.77 -2.02 22.45
C GLN A 112 3.16 -2.33 23.89
N LYS A 113 4.13 -3.23 24.10
CA LYS A 113 4.60 -3.62 25.44
C LYS A 113 5.14 -2.46 26.28
N GLN A 114 5.41 -1.30 25.65
CA GLN A 114 5.99 -0.12 26.30
C GLN A 114 5.10 1.13 26.20
N ASN A 115 3.96 1.07 25.50
CA ASN A 115 3.10 2.25 25.28
C ASN A 115 1.63 1.86 25.05
N ALA A 116 0.74 2.29 25.96
CA ALA A 116 -0.70 2.04 25.88
C ALA A 116 -1.35 2.64 24.61
N GLN A 117 -0.81 3.72 24.06
CA GLN A 117 -1.29 4.33 22.81
C GLN A 117 -1.06 3.40 21.61
N MET A 118 0.02 2.61 21.64
CA MET A 118 0.28 1.61 20.60
C MET A 118 -0.68 0.42 20.69
N ALA A 119 -1.20 0.10 21.87
CA ALA A 119 -2.27 -0.89 22.01
C ALA A 119 -3.53 -0.44 21.27
N ILE A 120 -3.87 0.86 21.34
CA ILE A 120 -5.01 1.42 20.60
C ILE A 120 -4.80 1.27 19.09
N VAL A 121 -3.59 1.54 18.58
CA VAL A 121 -3.26 1.35 17.16
C VAL A 121 -3.46 -0.11 16.74
N VAL A 122 -2.88 -1.05 17.48
CA VAL A 122 -2.97 -2.49 17.20
C VAL A 122 -4.43 -2.96 17.19
N GLU A 123 -5.19 -2.64 18.25
CA GLU A 123 -6.59 -3.04 18.36
C GLU A 123 -7.47 -2.38 17.31
N SER A 124 -7.22 -1.11 16.98
CA SER A 124 -7.96 -0.39 15.93
C SER A 124 -7.82 -1.06 14.58
N LEU A 125 -6.60 -1.45 14.20
CA LEU A 125 -6.29 -1.98 12.86
C LEU A 125 -6.78 -3.42 12.65
N LYS A 126 -7.20 -4.15 13.70
CA LYS A 126 -7.80 -5.48 13.54
C LYS A 126 -9.13 -5.45 12.78
N ASP A 127 -9.91 -4.38 12.94
CA ASP A 127 -11.16 -4.15 12.21
C ASP A 127 -11.42 -2.64 12.14
N PHE A 128 -10.91 -2.00 11.09
CA PHE A 128 -10.87 -0.55 10.95
C PHE A 128 -11.71 -0.07 9.76
N LYS A 129 -12.73 0.74 10.06
CA LYS A 129 -13.51 1.44 9.04
C LYS A 129 -12.83 2.75 8.71
N TYR A 130 -12.29 2.86 7.51
CA TYR A 130 -11.64 4.08 7.07
C TYR A 130 -12.58 4.95 6.25
N ASP A 131 -12.39 6.26 6.35
CA ASP A 131 -13.05 7.26 5.50
C ASP A 131 -12.21 7.56 4.26
N TRP A 132 -10.89 7.62 4.43
CA TRP A 132 -9.94 7.79 3.34
C TRP A 132 -8.58 7.17 3.65
N VAL A 133 -7.87 6.83 2.57
CA VAL A 133 -6.51 6.29 2.60
C VAL A 133 -5.64 7.00 1.55
N ARG A 134 -4.38 7.23 1.91
CA ARG A 134 -3.33 7.65 0.99
C ARG A 134 -2.10 6.77 1.15
N LEU A 135 -1.54 6.33 0.04
CA LEU A 135 -0.22 5.73 -0.03
C LEU A 135 0.70 6.68 -0.79
N ALA A 136 1.86 6.99 -0.23
CA ALA A 136 2.96 7.63 -0.94
C ALA A 136 4.10 6.63 -1.10
N LEU A 137 4.71 6.58 -2.29
CA LEU A 137 5.75 5.62 -2.66
C LEU A 137 6.96 6.38 -3.20
N ASN A 138 8.11 6.20 -2.56
CA ASN A 138 9.36 6.82 -3.02
C ASN A 138 10.55 5.90 -2.79
N SER A 139 11.51 5.92 -3.72
CA SER A 139 12.73 5.11 -3.61
C SER A 139 13.90 5.90 -3.07
N GLU A 140 14.48 5.42 -1.99
CA GLU A 140 15.69 5.99 -1.39
C GLU A 140 16.66 4.87 -1.00
N ASN A 141 17.95 5.04 -1.30
CA ASN A 141 18.99 4.07 -0.89
C ASN A 141 18.68 2.60 -1.27
N ARG A 142 18.09 2.39 -2.46
CA ARG A 142 17.63 1.07 -2.99
C ARG A 142 16.50 0.42 -2.19
N LYS A 143 15.83 1.18 -1.34
CA LYS A 143 14.62 0.79 -0.63
C LYS A 143 13.44 1.54 -1.21
N LEU A 144 12.29 0.90 -1.28
CA LEU A 144 11.02 1.57 -1.47
C LEU A 144 10.49 1.95 -0.09
N ASN A 145 10.36 3.25 0.13
CA ASN A 145 9.68 3.83 1.26
C ASN A 145 8.22 4.01 0.90
N ILE A 146 7.34 3.54 1.79
CA ILE A 146 5.89 3.66 1.64
C ILE A 146 5.37 4.37 2.88
N VAL A 147 4.60 5.43 2.69
CA VAL A 147 3.85 6.10 3.76
C VAL A 147 2.39 5.80 3.54
N LEU A 148 1.75 5.14 4.51
CA LEU A 148 0.32 4.90 4.55
C LEU A 148 -0.31 5.87 5.55
N ASP A 149 -1.09 6.82 5.04
CA ASP A 149 -1.99 7.64 5.84
C ASP A 149 -3.40 7.05 5.76
N ILE A 150 -4.02 6.79 6.90
CA ILE A 150 -5.36 6.23 6.98
C ILE A 150 -6.16 6.95 8.07
N ASN A 151 -7.30 7.53 7.67
CA ASN A 151 -8.23 8.16 8.60
C ASN A 151 -9.49 7.32 8.71
N GLY A 152 -9.99 7.18 9.94
CA GLY A 152 -11.30 6.58 10.19
C GLY A 152 -11.44 6.17 11.63
N LYS A 153 -12.09 5.04 11.89
CA LYS A 153 -12.33 4.57 13.24
C LYS A 153 -12.39 3.04 13.34
N PRO A 154 -12.12 2.49 14.53
CA PRO A 154 -12.42 1.10 14.83
C PRO A 154 -13.89 0.77 14.50
N ALA A 155 -14.12 -0.40 13.92
CA ALA A 155 -15.46 -0.87 13.59
C ALA A 155 -16.34 -1.11 14.83
N LYS A 156 -15.70 -1.33 15.98
CA LYS A 156 -16.32 -1.56 17.29
C LYS A 156 -15.63 -0.69 18.36
N PRO A 157 -16.33 -0.31 19.44
CA PRO A 157 -15.68 0.26 20.61
C PRO A 157 -14.53 -0.62 21.09
N LEU A 158 -13.44 0.01 21.53
CA LEU A 158 -12.29 -0.73 22.02
C LEU A 158 -12.37 -0.85 23.55
N ASN A 159 -11.84 -1.93 24.11
CA ASN A 159 -11.76 -2.16 25.56
C ASN A 159 -10.66 -1.30 26.19
N PHE A 160 -10.89 0.00 26.19
CA PHE A 160 -10.05 1.00 26.82
C PHE A 160 -10.92 1.95 27.64
N TRP A 161 -10.34 2.48 28.70
CA TRP A 161 -10.90 3.56 29.50
C TRP A 161 -9.95 4.75 29.46
N ILE A 162 -10.54 5.96 29.45
CA ILE A 162 -9.79 7.21 29.54
C ILE A 162 -10.05 7.80 30.92
N ASN A 163 -8.99 8.01 31.71
CA ASN A 163 -9.15 8.69 33.00
C ASN A 163 -9.39 10.21 32.80
N SER A 164 -9.64 10.92 33.89
CA SER A 164 -9.84 12.38 33.86
C SER A 164 -8.61 13.17 33.38
N GLU A 165 -7.43 12.54 33.35
CA GLU A 165 -6.16 13.13 32.92
C GLU A 165 -5.87 12.86 31.43
N GLY A 166 -6.75 12.14 30.73
CA GLY A 166 -6.61 11.83 29.31
C GLY A 166 -5.71 10.61 29.01
N GLU A 167 -5.35 9.84 30.03
CA GLU A 167 -4.54 8.64 29.88
C GLU A 167 -5.41 7.42 29.56
N PHE A 168 -4.88 6.55 28.69
CA PHE A 168 -5.58 5.35 28.23
C PHE A 168 -5.13 4.12 29.01
N TYR A 169 -6.11 3.35 29.46
CA TYR A 169 -5.92 2.09 30.15
C TYR A 169 -6.68 0.99 29.42
N GLN A 170 -6.01 -0.12 29.13
CA GLN A 170 -6.70 -1.30 28.59
C GLN A 170 -7.60 -1.91 29.67
N THR A 171 -8.81 -2.31 29.31
CA THR A 171 -9.78 -2.92 30.20
C THR A 171 -9.99 -4.39 29.85
N ASP A 172 -10.39 -5.19 30.82
CA ASP A 172 -10.70 -6.60 30.62
C ASP A 172 -11.93 -6.76 29.71
N GLU A 173 -11.89 -7.79 28.86
CA GLU A 173 -13.05 -8.19 28.07
C GLU A 173 -14.24 -8.50 28.99
N GLY A 174 -15.40 -7.89 28.71
CA GLY A 174 -16.62 -8.07 29.50
C GLY A 174 -16.78 -7.10 30.68
N SER A 175 -15.82 -6.21 30.94
CA SER A 175 -15.95 -5.15 31.96
C SER A 175 -17.03 -4.11 31.63
N GLY A 176 -17.47 -4.03 30.38
CA GLY A 176 -18.42 -3.02 29.88
C GLY A 176 -17.81 -1.62 29.68
N LEU A 177 -16.58 -1.40 30.14
CA LEU A 177 -15.83 -0.16 29.95
C LEU A 177 -15.18 -0.16 28.57
N THR A 178 -15.72 0.65 27.67
CA THR A 178 -15.23 0.77 26.29
C THR A 178 -15.06 2.24 25.90
N ALA A 179 -14.08 2.50 25.04
CA ALA A 179 -13.85 3.79 24.43
C ALA A 179 -14.39 3.77 23.01
N LYS A 180 -15.24 4.75 22.69
CA LYS A 180 -15.72 5.01 21.34
C LYS A 180 -14.85 6.10 20.72
N PHE A 181 -14.26 5.79 19.56
CA PHE A 181 -13.45 6.73 18.80
C PHE A 181 -14.26 7.27 17.62
N GLU A 182 -14.31 8.60 17.48
CA GLU A 182 -15.04 9.25 16.38
C GLU A 182 -14.19 9.34 15.10
N SER A 183 -12.90 9.66 15.24
CA SER A 183 -11.92 9.61 14.15
C SER A 183 -10.50 9.45 14.71
N ILE A 184 -9.68 8.70 14.02
CA ILE A 184 -8.26 8.47 14.28
C ILE A 184 -7.52 8.54 12.94
N LEU A 185 -6.42 9.28 12.92
CA LEU A 185 -5.48 9.30 11.81
C LEU A 185 -4.24 8.50 12.20
N PHE A 186 -3.91 7.49 11.40
CA PHE A 186 -2.64 6.78 11.50
C PHE A 186 -1.76 7.11 10.30
N THR A 187 -0.49 7.39 10.58
CA THR A 187 0.58 7.46 9.56
C THR A 187 1.57 6.34 9.84
N ILE A 188 1.68 5.40 8.91
CA ILE A 188 2.50 4.20 9.05
C ILE A 188 3.57 4.20 7.96
N ASN A 189 4.83 4.08 8.36
CA ASN A 189 5.97 4.11 7.46
C ASN A 189 6.54 2.68 7.27
N PHE A 190 6.71 2.28 6.02
CA PHE A 190 7.35 1.03 5.63
C PHE A 190 8.57 1.31 4.78
N SER A 191 9.58 0.46 4.89
CA SER A 191 10.78 0.55 4.06
C SER A 191 11.20 -0.85 3.65
N LEU A 192 11.18 -1.12 2.36
CA LEU A 192 11.35 -2.45 1.80
C LEU A 192 12.46 -2.47 0.75
N PRO A 193 13.38 -3.45 0.77
CA PRO A 193 14.37 -3.59 -0.30
C PRO A 193 13.69 -3.86 -1.65
N ILE A 194 13.97 -3.04 -2.68
CA ILE A 194 13.30 -3.13 -4.00
C ILE A 194 13.53 -4.51 -4.65
N ASN A 195 14.69 -5.12 -4.44
CA ASN A 195 15.02 -6.45 -4.94
C ASN A 195 14.14 -7.57 -4.36
N ARG A 196 13.49 -7.37 -3.21
CA ARG A 196 12.52 -8.33 -2.67
C ARG A 196 11.20 -8.23 -3.41
N MET A 197 10.69 -7.04 -3.71
CA MET A 197 9.40 -6.89 -4.41
C MET A 197 9.36 -7.62 -5.74
N LEU A 198 10.44 -7.52 -6.51
CA LEU A 198 10.60 -8.19 -7.81
C LEU A 198 10.55 -9.72 -7.73
N ARG A 199 10.79 -10.31 -6.56
CA ARG A 199 10.85 -11.77 -6.36
C ARG A 199 9.53 -12.35 -5.85
N TYR A 200 8.71 -11.57 -5.16
CA TYR A 200 7.61 -12.11 -4.36
C TYR A 200 6.20 -11.84 -4.90
N GLY A 201 6.03 -10.93 -5.86
CA GLY A 201 4.74 -10.81 -6.54
C GLY A 201 4.55 -12.01 -7.46
N LYS A 202 3.64 -12.94 -7.15
CA LYS A 202 3.23 -13.99 -8.10
C LYS A 202 2.77 -13.37 -9.42
N ASP A 203 1.92 -12.34 -9.34
CA ASP A 203 1.43 -11.58 -10.49
C ASP A 203 2.54 -10.78 -11.18
N PHE A 204 3.51 -10.24 -10.42
CA PHE A 204 4.64 -9.48 -10.98
C PHE A 204 5.63 -10.40 -11.71
N ASN A 205 5.86 -11.61 -11.19
CA ASN A 205 6.66 -12.64 -11.84
C ASN A 205 5.95 -13.22 -13.07
N GLU A 206 4.63 -13.38 -13.04
CA GLU A 206 3.84 -13.78 -14.21
C GLU A 206 3.84 -12.70 -15.30
N MET A 207 3.79 -11.42 -14.91
CA MET A 207 3.93 -10.27 -15.81
C MET A 207 5.31 -10.22 -16.49
N ILE A 208 6.40 -10.55 -15.79
CA ILE A 208 7.75 -10.62 -16.38
C ILE A 208 7.95 -11.87 -17.24
N LYS A 209 7.25 -12.98 -16.93
CA LYS A 209 7.37 -14.25 -17.66
C LYS A 209 6.47 -14.35 -18.90
N GLY A 210 5.66 -13.33 -19.19
CA GLY A 210 4.70 -13.30 -20.29
C GLY A 210 5.26 -13.32 -21.73
N GLU A 211 6.58 -13.42 -21.93
CA GLU A 211 7.22 -13.45 -23.26
C GLU A 211 7.93 -14.79 -23.58
N GLN A 212 7.43 -15.91 -23.08
CA GLN A 212 7.83 -17.23 -23.60
C GLN A 212 6.63 -18.12 -23.88
N LYS A 213 5.88 -17.80 -24.94
CA LYS A 213 5.20 -18.78 -25.78
C LYS A 213 5.17 -18.30 -27.22
#